data_AF-A0A820S4S5-F1
#
_entry.id   AF-A0A820S4S5-F1
#
_cell.length_a   1.000
_cell.length_b   1.000
_cell.length_c   1.000
_cell.angle_alpha   90.00
_cell.angle_beta   90.00
_cell.angle_gamma   90.00
#
_symmetry.space_group_name_H-M   'P 1'
#
loop_
_entity.id
_entity.type
_entity.pdbx_description
1 polymer ?
#
loop_
_entity_poly.entity_id
_entity_poly.type
_entity_poly.pdbx_seq_one_letter_code
_entity_poly.pdbx_strand_id
1 'polypeptide(L)'
;LFFIILASSTADNSLSYNANCDAGSNQCISSKGLYCPNGFCSCTSPLSWNSVNSTCALLTYNKTCTSSSQCDSSLQLVCTNQVCQCNSYYTYNTSSRTCKF
;
A
#
# COMPACT_ATOMS: atom_id res chain seq x y z
N LEU A 1 -18.44 22.68 -37.84
CA LEU A 1 -18.48 21.74 -36.70
C LEU A 1 -17.19 21.92 -35.91
N PHE A 2 -17.26 22.50 -34.71
CA PHE A 2 -16.13 22.56 -33.78
C PHE A 2 -16.31 21.44 -32.76
N PHE A 3 -15.39 20.47 -32.73
CA PHE A 3 -15.31 19.48 -31.66
C PHE A 3 -14.67 20.16 -30.46
N ILE A 4 -15.48 20.51 -29.46
CA ILE A 4 -14.96 20.83 -28.12
C ILE A 4 -14.67 19.47 -27.47
N ILE A 5 -13.41 19.07 -27.48
CA ILE A 5 -12.94 18.02 -26.57
C ILE A 5 -12.97 18.66 -25.18
N LEU A 6 -14.02 18.38 -24.40
CA LEU A 6 -13.98 18.55 -22.96
C LEU A 6 -12.88 17.60 -22.46
N ALA A 7 -11.69 18.13 -22.24
CA ALA A 7 -10.73 17.49 -21.37
C ALA A 7 -11.40 17.42 -19.99
N SER A 8 -11.94 16.25 -19.66
CA SER A 8 -12.40 15.89 -18.33
C SER A 8 -11.21 15.96 -17.39
N SER A 9 -10.87 17.17 -16.94
CA SER A 9 -10.07 17.36 -15.74
C SER A 9 -11.00 17.07 -14.57
N THR A 10 -11.30 15.79 -14.35
CA THR A 10 -11.70 15.38 -13.01
C THR A 10 -10.46 15.61 -12.16
N ALA A 11 -10.39 16.77 -11.50
CA ALA A 11 -9.77 16.80 -10.19
C ALA A 11 -10.41 15.63 -9.45
N ASP A 12 -9.63 14.58 -9.27
CA ASP A 12 -10.10 13.36 -8.62
C ASP A 12 -10.42 13.81 -7.18
N ASN A 13 -11.68 14.15 -6.91
CA ASN A 13 -12.19 14.53 -5.59
C ASN A 13 -12.10 13.36 -4.60
N SER A 14 -11.45 12.27 -5.02
CA SER A 14 -11.11 11.15 -4.19
C SER A 14 -10.19 11.56 -3.04
N LEU A 15 -10.54 11.06 -1.88
CA LEU A 15 -9.94 11.33 -0.59
C LEU A 15 -8.64 10.54 -0.39
N SER A 16 -7.63 11.22 0.14
CA SER A 16 -6.31 10.66 0.42
C SER A 16 -6.30 9.78 1.67
N TYR A 17 -5.17 9.13 1.94
CA TYR A 17 -5.00 8.28 3.12
C TYR A 17 -5.35 9.05 4.42
N ASN A 18 -6.09 8.37 5.31
CA ASN A 18 -6.56 8.87 6.60
C ASN A 18 -7.58 10.02 6.53
N ALA A 19 -8.08 10.39 5.35
CA ALA A 19 -9.20 11.33 5.23
C ALA A 19 -10.52 10.67 5.65
N ASN A 20 -11.40 11.44 6.28
CA ASN A 20 -12.75 11.00 6.65
C ASN A 20 -13.60 10.72 5.41
N CYS A 21 -14.30 9.60 5.41
CA CYS A 21 -15.16 9.17 4.31
C CYS A 21 -16.40 8.47 4.86
N ASP A 22 -17.43 8.29 4.04
CA ASP A 22 -18.59 7.50 4.45
C ASP A 22 -18.25 6.01 4.37
N ALA A 23 -18.44 5.26 5.47
CA ALA A 23 -18.08 3.84 5.52
C ALA A 23 -18.78 3.04 4.40
N GLY A 24 -17.99 2.22 3.68
CA GLY A 24 -18.44 1.47 2.51
C GLY A 24 -18.51 2.25 1.20
N SER A 25 -18.14 3.54 1.20
CA SER A 25 -18.14 4.36 -0.02
C SER A 25 -16.86 4.23 -0.85
N ASN A 26 -16.96 4.61 -2.12
CA ASN A 26 -15.84 4.68 -3.07
C ASN A 26 -15.23 6.09 -3.15
N GLN A 27 -15.28 6.84 -2.04
CA GLN A 27 -14.76 8.22 -2.00
C GLN A 27 -13.23 8.27 -1.93
N CYS A 28 -12.53 7.18 -1.63
CA CYS A 28 -11.08 7.17 -1.48
C CYS A 28 -10.37 6.95 -2.83
N ILE A 29 -9.09 7.38 -2.91
CA ILE A 29 -8.27 7.20 -4.12
C ILE A 29 -7.95 5.71 -4.33
N SER A 30 -8.81 5.02 -5.07
CA SER A 30 -8.71 3.58 -5.34
C SER A 30 -7.46 3.22 -6.17
N SER A 31 -6.97 4.14 -7.00
CA SER A 31 -5.72 3.97 -7.76
C SER A 31 -4.48 3.88 -6.86
N LYS A 32 -4.59 4.29 -5.59
CA LYS A 32 -3.57 4.11 -4.54
C LYS A 32 -3.85 2.92 -3.63
N GLY A 33 -4.86 2.11 -3.93
CA GLY A 33 -5.30 0.97 -3.10
C GLY A 33 -6.03 1.36 -1.83
N LEU A 34 -6.62 2.57 -1.78
CA LEU A 34 -7.39 3.05 -0.64
C LEU A 34 -8.87 2.71 -0.79
N TYR A 35 -9.51 2.44 0.34
CA TYR A 35 -10.96 2.24 0.47
C TYR A 35 -11.43 2.74 1.84
N CYS A 36 -12.75 2.84 2.03
CA CYS A 36 -13.36 3.38 3.25
C CYS A 36 -14.00 2.29 4.13
N PRO A 37 -13.25 1.45 4.86
CA PRO A 37 -13.85 0.39 5.68
C PRO A 37 -14.64 0.94 6.88
N ASN A 38 -14.08 1.94 7.58
CA ASN A 38 -14.54 2.35 8.92
C ASN A 38 -14.61 3.88 9.06
N GLY A 39 -15.00 4.58 8.00
CA GLY A 39 -15.16 6.04 8.02
C GLY A 39 -13.88 6.85 7.78
N PHE A 40 -12.79 6.17 7.41
CA PHE A 40 -11.54 6.80 6.98
C PHE A 40 -10.89 5.99 5.86
N CYS A 41 -10.23 6.69 4.94
CA CYS A 41 -9.53 6.08 3.83
C CYS A 41 -8.29 5.32 4.32
N SER A 42 -8.26 4.01 4.11
CA SER A 42 -7.16 3.14 4.54
C SER A 42 -6.83 2.09 3.48
N CYS A 43 -5.70 1.42 3.65
CA CYS A 43 -5.23 0.40 2.72
C CYS A 43 -6.00 -0.89 2.87
N THR A 44 -6.38 -1.49 1.74
CA THR A 44 -6.98 -2.83 1.71
C THR A 44 -6.03 -3.84 2.33
N SER A 45 -6.48 -4.53 3.38
CA SER A 45 -5.71 -5.62 3.99
C SER A 45 -5.32 -6.64 2.90
N PRO A 46 -4.05 -7.09 2.85
CA PRO A 46 -2.99 -6.93 3.86
C PRO A 46 -2.03 -5.75 3.61
N LEU A 47 -2.35 -4.84 2.70
CA LEU A 47 -1.47 -3.73 2.33
C LEU A 47 -1.34 -2.71 3.45
N SER A 48 -0.22 -2.00 3.46
CA SER A 48 0.08 -0.91 4.38
C SER A 48 0.40 0.37 3.62
N TRP A 49 0.18 1.52 4.27
CA TRP A 49 0.45 2.81 3.65
C TRP A 49 1.96 3.04 3.50
N ASN A 50 2.42 3.20 2.27
CA ASN A 50 3.78 3.61 1.96
C ASN A 50 3.81 5.11 1.70
N SER A 51 4.24 5.89 2.69
CA SER A 51 4.32 7.35 2.58
C SER A 51 5.32 7.86 1.54
N VAL A 52 6.35 7.07 1.21
CA VAL A 52 7.37 7.44 0.20
C VAL A 52 6.74 7.47 -1.20
N ASN A 53 5.95 6.45 -1.52
CA ASN A 53 5.29 6.34 -2.83
C ASN A 53 3.84 6.84 -2.83
N SER A 54 3.35 7.27 -1.66
CA SER A 54 1.97 7.67 -1.41
C SER A 54 0.97 6.66 -2.00
N THR A 55 1.17 5.37 -1.69
CA THR A 55 0.34 4.26 -2.16
C THR A 55 0.29 3.14 -1.14
N CYS A 56 -0.76 2.33 -1.17
CA CYS A 56 -0.82 1.08 -0.43
C CYS A 56 0.05 0.02 -1.11
N ALA A 57 0.91 -0.63 -0.33
CA ALA A 57 1.81 -1.67 -0.81
C ALA A 57 2.11 -2.68 0.31
N LEU A 58 2.69 -3.82 -0.07
CA LEU A 58 3.28 -4.73 0.91
C LEU A 58 4.51 -4.07 1.55
N LEU A 59 4.77 -4.44 2.79
CA LEU A 59 5.86 -3.98 3.61
C LEU A 59 7.18 -4.61 3.16
N THR A 60 8.20 -3.77 3.04
CA THR A 60 9.56 -4.18 2.69
C THR A 60 10.38 -4.50 3.94
N TYR A 61 11.64 -4.91 3.74
CA TYR A 61 12.55 -5.27 4.81
C TYR A 61 12.63 -4.19 5.91
N ASN A 62 12.67 -4.65 7.16
CA ASN A 62 12.77 -3.83 8.37
C ASN A 62 11.59 -2.88 8.62
N LYS A 63 10.41 -3.18 8.07
CA LYS A 63 9.16 -2.48 8.38
C LYS A 63 8.36 -3.23 9.43
N THR A 64 7.70 -2.48 10.31
CA THR A 64 6.84 -3.03 11.35
C THR A 64 5.62 -3.70 10.74
N CYS A 65 5.35 -4.94 11.15
CA CYS A 65 4.23 -5.74 10.68
C CYS A 65 3.48 -6.38 11.86
N THR A 66 2.21 -6.67 11.65
CA THR A 66 1.37 -7.43 12.60
C THR A 66 1.07 -8.84 12.10
N SER A 67 1.29 -9.10 10.80
CA SER A 67 1.09 -10.39 10.14
C SER A 67 2.06 -10.55 8.97
N SER A 68 2.48 -11.79 8.69
CA SER A 68 3.33 -12.13 7.54
C SER A 68 2.69 -11.79 6.20
N SER A 69 1.35 -11.74 6.11
CA SER A 69 0.65 -11.33 4.89
C SER A 69 0.91 -9.89 4.49
N GLN A 70 1.35 -9.04 5.43
CA GLN A 70 1.69 -7.66 5.15
C GLN A 70 3.09 -7.51 4.54
N CYS A 71 3.98 -8.49 4.75
CA CYS A 71 5.33 -8.46 4.21
C CYS A 71 5.36 -8.92 2.76
N ASP A 72 6.27 -8.34 1.97
CA ASP A 72 6.44 -8.71 0.58
C ASP A 72 7.09 -10.09 0.44
N SER A 73 6.26 -11.12 0.28
CA SER A 73 6.69 -12.51 0.13
C SER A 73 7.44 -12.76 -1.18
N SER A 74 7.30 -11.90 -2.20
CA SER A 74 8.12 -11.97 -3.42
C SER A 74 9.59 -11.71 -3.12
N LEU A 75 9.87 -10.99 -2.03
CA LEU A 75 11.21 -10.74 -1.50
C LEU A 75 11.64 -11.78 -0.45
N GLN A 76 10.89 -12.86 -0.26
CA GLN A 76 11.09 -13.87 0.80
C GLN A 76 11.03 -13.29 2.22
N LEU A 77 10.23 -12.24 2.42
CA LEU A 77 10.02 -11.62 3.73
C LEU A 77 8.86 -12.28 4.48
N VAL A 78 9.04 -12.44 5.79
CA VAL A 78 8.03 -12.92 6.74
C VAL A 78 8.01 -12.00 7.96
N CYS A 79 6.88 -11.90 8.64
CA CYS A 79 6.77 -11.08 9.84
C CYS A 79 7.37 -11.85 11.02
N THR A 80 8.56 -11.45 11.47
CA THR A 80 9.26 -12.06 12.60
C THR A 80 9.55 -10.97 13.63
N ASN A 81 9.18 -11.21 14.89
CA ASN A 81 9.29 -10.20 15.95
C ASN A 81 8.67 -8.85 15.58
N GLN A 82 7.50 -8.86 14.94
CA GLN A 82 6.78 -7.66 14.46
C GLN A 82 7.54 -6.83 13.42
N VAL A 83 8.52 -7.43 12.74
CA VAL A 83 9.29 -6.77 11.68
C VAL A 83 9.37 -7.69 10.46
N CYS A 84 9.21 -7.13 9.25
CA CYS A 84 9.43 -7.87 8.02
C CYS A 84 10.92 -8.18 7.87
N GLN A 85 11.26 -9.45 8.05
CA GLN A 85 12.61 -9.98 7.97
C GLN A 85 12.68 -11.08 6.93
N CYS A 86 13.88 -11.40 6.46
CA CYS A 86 14.06 -12.56 5.60
C CYS A 86 13.61 -13.82 6.35
N ASN A 87 12.97 -14.73 5.64
CA ASN A 87 12.77 -16.10 6.14
C ASN A 87 14.13 -16.67 6.60
N SER A 88 14.15 -17.54 7.60
CA SER A 88 15.33 -18.04 8.31
C SER A 88 16.40 -18.69 7.43
N TYR A 89 16.08 -18.99 6.17
CA TYR A 89 16.99 -19.55 5.18
C TYR A 89 17.72 -18.50 4.32
N TYR A 90 17.41 -17.21 4.49
CA TYR A 90 17.89 -16.15 3.62
C TYR A 90 18.51 -14.99 4.42
N THR A 91 19.49 -14.34 3.82
CA THR A 91 20.11 -13.10 4.30
C THR A 91 19.64 -11.91 3.46
N TYR A 92 19.43 -10.75 4.10
CA TYR A 92 19.06 -9.55 3.38
C TYR A 92 20.24 -8.99 2.60
N ASN A 93 20.09 -8.88 1.28
CA ASN A 93 21.08 -8.28 0.41
C ASN A 93 20.73 -6.81 0.14
N THR A 94 21.48 -5.89 0.72
CA THR A 94 21.23 -4.44 0.60
C THR A 94 21.36 -3.90 -0.82
N SER A 95 22.24 -4.49 -1.64
CA SER A 95 22.47 -4.06 -3.03
C SER A 95 21.27 -4.35 -3.93
N SER A 96 20.65 -5.52 -3.77
CA SER A 96 19.47 -5.93 -4.55
C SER A 96 18.15 -5.67 -3.83
N ARG A 97 18.20 -5.26 -2.55
CA ARG A 97 17.04 -5.05 -1.68
C ARG A 97 16.12 -6.26 -1.56
N THR A 98 16.68 -7.46 -1.72
CA THR A 98 15.96 -8.73 -1.66
C THR A 98 16.65 -9.69 -0.69
N CYS A 99 15.92 -10.68 -0.19
CA CYS A 99 16.51 -11.78 0.55
C CYS A 99 17.11 -12.81 -0.40
N LYS A 100 18.33 -13.25 -0.10
CA LYS A 100 19.09 -14.21 -0.91
C LYS A 100 19.72 -15.27 -0.02
N PHE A 101 19.98 -16.43 -0.60
CA PHE A 101 20.73 -17.49 0.08
C PHE A 101 22.18 -17.04 0.32
#